data_AF-A0A377TKZ6-F1
#
_entry.id   AF-A0A377TKZ6-F1
#
_cell.length_a   1.000
_cell.length_b   1.000
_cell.length_c   1.000
_cell.angle_alpha   90.00
_cell.angle_beta   90.00
_cell.angle_gamma   90.00
#
_symmetry.space_group_name_H-M   'P 1'
#
loop_
_entity.id
_entity.type
_entity.pdbx_description
1 polymer ?
#
loop_
_entity_poly.entity_id
_entity_poly.type
_entity_poly.pdbx_seq_one_letter_code
_entity_poly.pdbx_strand_id
1 'polypeptide(L)' 'MGHGMGIPSCSIYTKELITDFGVKKIIRVGSCGAVREDVKLRDVVIGMGACTDSKVNRLRFKDHDFAAIADSAWCVMR' A
#
# COMPACT_ATOMS: atom_id res chain seq x y z
N MET A 1 7.09 -0.15 -14.06
CA MET A 1 7.36 -1.57 -13.73
C MET A 1 6.16 -2.10 -12.95
N GLY A 2 5.64 -3.29 -13.29
CA GLY A 2 4.60 -3.93 -12.48
C GLY A 2 5.22 -4.55 -11.22
N HIS A 3 4.50 -4.55 -10.10
CA HIS A 3 5.00 -5.06 -8.81
C HIS A 3 4.43 -6.45 -8.46
N GLY A 4 3.86 -7.17 -9.45
CA GLY A 4 3.16 -8.45 -9.26
C GLY A 4 1.90 -8.36 -8.39
N MET A 5 1.43 -9.52 -7.91
CA MET A 5 0.27 -9.63 -7.02
C MET A 5 0.71 -10.02 -5.61
N GLY A 6 0.12 -9.34 -4.61
CA GLY A 6 0.34 -9.63 -3.20
C GLY A 6 1.55 -8.95 -2.57
N ILE A 7 1.56 -8.97 -1.24
CA ILE A 7 2.53 -8.26 -0.39
C ILE A 7 3.97 -8.77 -0.58
N PRO A 8 4.26 -10.09 -0.71
CA PRO A 8 5.62 -10.56 -0.90
C PRO A 8 6.26 -10.03 -2.19
N SER A 9 5.51 -10.06 -3.30
CA SER A 9 6.02 -9.60 -4.60
C SER A 9 6.32 -8.09 -4.59
N CYS A 10 5.37 -7.27 -4.12
CA CYS A 10 5.61 -5.83 -4.09
C CYS A 10 6.70 -5.44 -3.08
N SER A 11 6.91 -6.20 -2.01
CA SER A 11 7.95 -5.94 -1.01
C SER A 11 9.35 -6.02 -1.60
N ILE A 12 9.60 -6.94 -2.54
CA ILE A 12 10.91 -7.07 -3.21
C ILE A 12 11.19 -5.83 -4.06
N TYR A 13 10.28 -5.52 -4.99
CA TYR A 13 10.46 -4.38 -5.88
C TYR A 13 10.55 -3.05 -5.15
N THR A 14 9.67 -2.81 -4.17
CA THR A 14 9.69 -1.56 -3.41
C THR A 14 10.96 -1.41 -2.57
N LYS A 15 11.48 -2.51 -2.01
CA LYS A 15 12.74 -2.50 -1.26
C LYS A 15 13.91 -2.11 -2.14
N GLU A 16 14.10 -2.80 -3.27
CA GLU A 16 15.19 -2.56 -4.23
C GLU A 16 15.12 -1.14 -4.80
N LEU A 17 13.93 -0.67 -5.19
CA LEU A 17 13.74 0.70 -5.70
C LEU A 17 14.18 1.76 -4.68
N ILE A 18 13.89 1.56 -3.39
CA ILE A 18 14.24 2.51 -2.34
C ILE A 18 15.74 2.44 -2.01
N THR A 19 16.30 1.23 -1.84
CA THR A 19 17.68 1.06 -1.36
C THR A 19 18.73 1.18 -2.45
N ASP A 20 18.46 0.64 -3.63
CA ASP A 20 19.48 0.44 -4.67
C ASP A 20 19.36 1.52 -5.75
N PHE A 21 18.13 1.97 -6.02
CA PHE A 21 17.84 2.99 -7.05
C PHE A 21 17.51 4.36 -6.46
N GLY A 22 17.51 4.51 -5.13
CA GLY A 22 17.33 5.80 -4.46
C GLY A 22 15.95 6.45 -4.63
N VAL A 23 14.94 5.67 -5.04
CA VAL A 23 13.56 6.15 -5.21
C VAL A 23 13.02 6.65 -3.88
N LYS A 24 12.51 7.89 -3.88
CA LYS A 24 12.00 8.53 -2.67
C LYS A 24 10.51 8.33 -2.44
N LYS A 25 9.76 8.02 -3.51
CA LYS A 25 8.29 8.00 -3.49
C LYS A 25 7.77 6.91 -4.42
N ILE A 26 6.77 6.17 -3.94
CA ILE A 26 6.14 5.07 -4.67
C ILE A 26 4.63 5.27 -4.62
N ILE A 27 3.98 5.26 -5.78
CA ILE A 27 2.51 5.36 -5.90
C ILE A 27 2.01 4.06 -6.52
N ARG A 28 1.18 3.31 -5.78
CA ARG A 28 0.50 2.12 -6.28
C ARG A 28 -0.80 2.55 -6.97
N VAL A 29 -0.89 2.28 -8.27
CA VAL A 29 -2.11 2.47 -9.07
C VAL A 29 -2.65 1.08 -9.43
N GLY A 30 -3.93 0.84 -9.17
CA GLY A 30 -4.60 -0.42 -9.47
C GLY A 30 -6.09 -0.36 -9.19
N SER A 31 -6.79 -1.44 -9.50
CA SER A 31 -8.20 -1.63 -9.16
C SER A 31 -8.36 -2.26 -7.77
N CYS A 32 -9.51 -2.02 -7.14
CA CYS A 32 -9.94 -2.69 -5.91
C CYS A 32 -11.43 -3.04 -5.97
N GLY A 33 -11.84 -4.00 -5.14
CA GLY A 33 -13.25 -4.30 -4.91
C GLY A 33 -13.80 -3.48 -3.75
N ALA A 34 -15.02 -2.99 -3.89
CA ALA A 34 -15.75 -2.32 -2.82
C ALA A 34 -16.63 -3.31 -2.06
N VAL A 35 -16.59 -3.23 -0.72
CA VAL A 35 -17.51 -3.95 0.17
C VAL A 35 -18.59 -3.06 0.77
N ARG A 36 -18.40 -1.73 0.70
CA ARG A 36 -19.39 -0.77 1.15
C ARG A 36 -20.40 -0.52 0.03
N GLU A 37 -21.68 -0.47 0.39
CA GLU A 37 -22.78 -0.27 -0.57
C GLU A 37 -22.79 1.13 -1.22
N ASP A 38 -22.18 2.12 -0.57
CA ASP A 38 -22.14 3.50 -1.05
C ASP A 38 -21.03 3.79 -2.07
N VAL A 39 -20.09 2.85 -2.26
CA VAL A 39 -19.00 2.97 -3.23
C VAL A 39 -19.42 2.34 -4.56
N LYS A 40 -19.40 3.13 -5.63
CA LYS A 40 -19.88 2.73 -6.96
C LYS A 40 -18.74 2.24 -7.85
N LEU A 41 -19.08 1.46 -8.86
CA LEU A 41 -18.12 1.07 -9.90
C LEU A 41 -17.55 2.34 -10.55
N ARG A 42 -16.21 2.33 -10.71
CA ARG A 42 -15.40 3.44 -11.25
C ARG A 42 -15.16 4.62 -10.30
N ASP A 43 -15.58 4.53 -9.04
CA ASP A 43 -15.15 5.49 -8.02
C ASP A 43 -13.63 5.37 -7.79
N VAL A 44 -13.00 6.51 -7.52
CA VAL A 44 -11.58 6.61 -7.20
C VAL A 44 -11.42 6.65 -5.69
N VAL A 45 -10.64 5.71 -5.15
CA VAL A 45 -10.38 5.59 -3.71
C VAL A 45 -8.91 5.84 -3.41
N ILE A 46 -8.64 6.70 -2.42
CA ILE A 46 -7.29 6.92 -1.87
C ILE A 46 -7.18 6.18 -0.54
N GLY A 47 -6.29 5.19 -0.49
CA GLY A 47 -6.02 4.43 0.73
C GLY A 47 -5.07 5.17 1.67
N MET A 48 -5.61 5.94 2.62
CA MET A 48 -4.81 6.54 3.69
C MET A 48 -4.18 5.51 4.63
N GLY A 49 -4.82 4.35 4.77
CA GLY A 49 -4.30 3.19 5.48
C GLY A 49 -4.80 1.90 4.85
N ALA A 50 -4.09 0.81 5.12
CA ALA A 50 -4.43 -0.51 4.61
C ALA A 50 -4.40 -1.56 5.72
N CYS A 51 -5.55 -2.19 5.97
CA CYS A 51 -5.63 -3.39 6.80
C CYS A 51 -5.07 -4.61 6.05
N THR A 52 -4.57 -5.60 6.79
CA THR A 52 -4.07 -6.85 6.19
C THR A 52 -4.21 -8.01 7.17
N ASP A 53 -4.45 -9.20 6.63
CA ASP A 53 -4.36 -10.49 7.31
C ASP A 53 -2.94 -11.09 7.26
N SER A 54 -2.02 -10.45 6.54
CA SER A 54 -0.64 -10.90 6.40
C SER A 54 0.18 -10.70 7.67
N LYS A 55 0.97 -11.71 8.04
CA LYS A 55 1.89 -11.63 9.20
C LYS A 55 3.09 -10.72 9.00
N VAL A 56 3.31 -10.15 7.80
CA VAL A 56 4.55 -9.39 7.52
C VAL A 56 4.75 -8.17 8.42
N ASN A 57 3.67 -7.49 8.80
CA ASN A 57 3.74 -6.30 9.64
C ASN A 57 4.02 -6.68 11.10
N ARG A 58 3.29 -7.68 11.59
CA ARG A 58 3.53 -8.25 12.93
C ARG A 58 4.95 -8.77 13.08
N LEU A 59 5.48 -9.48 12.08
CA LEU A 59 6.87 -9.96 12.09
C LEU A 59 7.88 -8.81 12.21
N ARG A 60 7.65 -7.69 11.51
CA ARG A 60 8.53 -6.50 11.53
C ARG A 60 8.33 -5.63 12.77
N PHE A 61 7.17 -5.71 13.40
CA PHE A 61 6.75 -4.86 14.51
C PHE A 61 6.59 -5.65 15.83
N LYS A 62 7.38 -6.71 16.02
CA LYS A 62 7.46 -7.52 17.25
C LYS A 62 6.10 -8.05 17.73
N ASP A 63 5.31 -8.54 16.79
CA ASP A 63 3.95 -9.07 16.98
C ASP A 63 2.91 -8.05 17.49
N HIS A 64 3.25 -6.76 17.50
CA HIS A 64 2.29 -5.68 17.69
C HIS A 64 1.62 -5.30 16.38
N ASP A 65 0.47 -4.64 16.49
CA ASP A 65 -0.26 -4.15 15.32
C ASP A 65 0.33 -2.82 14.83
N PHE A 66 0.93 -2.87 13.64
CA PHE A 66 1.49 -1.72 12.95
C PHE A 66 0.43 -1.06 12.05
N ALA A 67 0.18 0.23 12.25
CA ALA A 67 -0.70 1.01 11.38
C ALA A 67 0.00 1.33 10.05
N ALA A 68 -0.27 0.53 9.02
CA ALA A 68 0.25 0.75 7.68
C ALA A 68 -0.46 1.93 6.99
N ILE A 69 0.10 3.13 7.16
CA ILE A 69 -0.43 4.39 6.65
C ILE A 69 0.35 4.90 5.44
N ALA A 70 -0.34 5.61 4.55
CA ALA A 70 0.27 6.36 3.46
C ALA A 70 0.86 7.69 3.95
N ASP A 71 1.74 8.28 3.15
CA ASP A 71 2.28 9.61 3.42
C ASP A 71 1.18 10.68 3.31
N SER A 72 0.99 11.48 4.37
CA SER A 72 -0.11 12.43 4.46
C SER A 72 -0.04 13.54 3.42
N ALA A 73 1.15 13.95 2.97
CA ALA A 73 1.31 15.00 1.98
C ALA A 73 0.81 14.57 0.58
N TRP A 74 0.70 13.27 0.32
CA TRP A 74 0.17 12.73 -0.94
C TRP A 74 -1.31 12.39 -0.88
N CYS A 75 -1.88 12.20 0.31
CA CYS A 75 -3.30 11.89 0.46
C CYS A 75 -4.21 13.12 0.37
N VAL A 76 -3.66 14.34 0.44
CA VAL A 76 -4.41 15.58 0.25
C VAL A 76 -4.30 15.98 -1.22
N MET A 77 -5.36 15.76 -2.00
CA MET A 77 -5.53 16.45 -3.29
C MET A 77 -5.69 17.95 -3.00
N ARG A 78 -4.57 18.69 -3.10
CA ARG A 78 -4.62 20.14 -3.29
C ARG A 78 -4.76 20.45 -4.77
#